data_AF-A0A3M2CL45-F1
#
_entry.id   AF-A0A3M2CL45-F1
#
_cell.length_a   1.000
_cell.length_b   1.000
_cell.length_c   1.000
_cell.angle_alpha   90.00
_cell.angle_beta   90.00
_cell.angle_gamma   90.00
#
_symmetry.space_group_name_H-M   'P 1'
#
loop_
_entity.id
_entity.type
_entity.pdbx_description
1 polymer ?
#
loop_
_entity_poly.entity_id
_entity_poly.type
_entity_poly.pdbx_seq_one_letter_code
_entity_poly.pdbx_strand_id
1 'polypeptide(L)'
;MTIEAASYQIGDRVRVTQQVPRQLGTTTTTVEGVILRAGQQKTGSWFAHSKDKKLWLDRLELRADDGEIIVVNLDQFSRVEKL
;
A
#
# COMPACT_ATOMS: atom_id res chain seq x y z
N MET A 1 5.16 -15.18 -0.92
CA MET A 1 6.18 -14.15 -1.21
C MET A 1 5.92 -13.02 -0.24
N THR A 2 6.67 -12.98 0.86
CA THR A 2 6.49 -12.03 1.95
C THR A 2 7.19 -10.75 1.53
N ILE A 3 6.46 -9.64 1.42
CA ILE A 3 7.07 -8.34 1.17
C ILE A 3 7.94 -8.05 2.39
N GLU A 4 9.25 -7.87 2.20
CA GLU A 4 10.14 -7.47 3.29
C GLU A 4 9.55 -6.24 3.96
N ALA A 5 9.19 -6.39 5.23
CA ALA A 5 8.70 -5.31 6.05
C ALA A 5 9.86 -4.33 6.26
N ALA A 6 10.02 -3.37 5.34
CA ALA A 6 10.59 -2.08 5.72
C ALA A 6 9.83 -1.66 6.97
N SER A 7 10.53 -1.47 8.09
CA SER A 7 9.94 -1.25 9.40
C SER A 7 9.38 0.17 9.53
N TYR A 8 8.37 0.49 8.72
CA TYR A 8 7.63 1.74 8.81
C TYR A 8 6.56 1.63 9.91
N GLN A 9 6.45 2.68 10.73
CA GLN A 9 5.52 2.76 11.86
C GLN A 9 4.49 3.86 11.64
N ILE A 10 3.39 3.79 12.39
CA ILE A 10 2.42 4.89 12.47
C ILE A 10 3.14 6.16 12.92
N GLY A 11 2.91 7.27 12.22
CA GLY A 11 3.58 8.55 12.42
C GLY A 11 4.81 8.77 11.53
N ASP A 12 5.34 7.74 10.87
CA ASP A 12 6.44 7.92 9.92
C ASP A 12 5.96 8.63 8.65
N ARG A 13 6.78 9.56 8.16
CA ARG A 13 6.63 10.10 6.81
C ARG A 13 7.28 9.13 5.82
N VAL A 14 6.53 8.77 4.79
CA VAL A 14 6.97 7.79 3.78
C VAL A 14 6.66 8.26 2.37
N ARG A 15 7.44 7.76 1.41
CA ARG A 15 7.12 7.72 -0.01
C ARG A 15 6.74 6.29 -0.37
N VAL A 16 5.55 6.12 -0.94
CA VAL A 16 5.11 4.86 -1.54
C VAL A 16 5.21 4.99 -3.05
N THR A 17 6.00 4.11 -3.67
CA THR A 17 6.12 3.97 -5.11
C THR A 17 5.41 2.70 -5.54
N GLN A 18 4.44 2.82 -6.45
CA GLN A 18 3.74 1.68 -7.03
C GLN A 18 4.02 1.59 -8.53
N GLN A 19 4.28 0.38 -8.99
CA GLN A 19 4.54 0.12 -10.39
C GLN A 19 3.53 -0.85 -10.97
N VAL A 20 3.04 -0.53 -12.17
CA VAL A 20 2.21 -1.42 -12.98
C VAL A 20 3.01 -1.78 -14.22
N PRO A 21 3.58 -2.99 -14.28
CA PRO A 21 4.21 -3.50 -15.48
C PRO A 21 3.19 -3.58 -16.61
N ARG A 22 3.53 -3.09 -17.80
CA ARG A 22 2.72 -3.23 -19.01
C ARG A 22 3.53 -3.92 -20.11
N GLN A 23 2.85 -4.33 -21.18
CA GLN A 23 3.51 -4.90 -22.36
C GLN A 23 4.56 -3.96 -22.95
N LEU A 24 4.32 -2.64 -22.90
CA LEU A 24 5.29 -1.62 -23.24
C LEU A 24 5.48 -0.67 -22.05
N GLY A 25 6.62 -0.83 -21.39
CA GLY A 25 7.07 0.00 -20.28
C GLY A 25 6.35 -0.25 -18.95
N THR A 26 6.68 0.56 -17.96
CA THR A 26 6.14 0.47 -16.60
C THR A 26 5.49 1.80 -16.23
N THR A 27 4.24 1.76 -15.77
CA THR A 27 3.61 2.95 -15.20
C THR A 27 4.00 3.04 -13.74
N THR A 28 4.56 4.17 -13.31
CA THR A 28 4.98 4.39 -11.92
C THR A 28 4.14 5.51 -11.32
N THR A 29 3.60 5.29 -10.13
CA THR A 29 2.88 6.28 -9.33
C THR A 29 3.57 6.43 -7.98
N THR A 30 3.73 7.66 -7.50
CA THR A 30 4.34 7.96 -6.21
C THR A 30 3.38 8.75 -5.34
N VAL A 31 3.25 8.38 -4.07
CA VAL A 31 2.46 9.11 -3.08
C VAL A 31 3.34 9.32 -1.84
N GLU A 32 3.28 10.51 -1.26
CA GLU A 32 3.96 10.83 -0.02
C GLU A 32 2.96 11.22 1.06
N GLY A 33 3.28 10.88 2.31
CA GLY A 33 2.46 11.27 3.45
C GLY A 33 2.91 10.65 4.75
N VAL A 34 2.21 11.01 5.83
CA VAL A 34 2.40 10.44 7.16
C VAL A 34 1.51 9.23 7.35
N ILE A 35 2.06 8.12 7.82
CA ILE A 35 1.28 6.90 8.11
C ILE A 35 0.33 7.15 9.26
N LEU A 36 -0.97 7.07 9.01
CA LEU A 36 -2.01 7.05 10.02
C LEU A 36 -2.33 5.64 10.49
N ARG A 37 -2.29 4.67 9.56
CA ARG A 37 -2.58 3.26 9.84
C ARG A 37 -1.81 2.35 8.90
N ALA A 38 -1.34 1.22 9.42
CA ALA A 38 -0.68 0.16 8.67
C ALA A 38 -1.22 -1.22 9.07
N GLY A 39 -1.44 -2.10 8.09
CA GLY A 39 -1.75 -3.52 8.33
C GLY A 39 -2.74 -4.13 7.34
N GLN A 40 -3.10 -5.38 7.61
CA GLN A 40 -4.02 -6.13 6.75
C GLN A 40 -5.46 -5.68 6.91
N GLN A 41 -6.13 -5.43 5.78
CA GLN A 41 -7.55 -5.09 5.72
C GLN A 41 -8.29 -5.99 4.73
N LYS A 42 -9.55 -6.31 5.06
CA LYS A 42 -10.45 -7.06 4.17
C LYS A 42 -10.83 -6.21 2.99
N THR A 43 -10.79 -6.77 1.79
CA THR A 43 -11.42 -6.16 0.62
C THR A 43 -12.89 -6.56 0.53
N GLY A 44 -13.69 -5.74 -0.16
CA GLY A 44 -15.07 -6.08 -0.52
C GLY A 44 -15.20 -7.06 -1.68
N SER A 45 -14.09 -7.64 -2.18
CA SER A 45 -14.12 -8.52 -3.34
C SER A 45 -14.75 -9.87 -2.98
N TRP A 46 -15.77 -10.26 -3.75
CA TRP A 46 -16.58 -11.47 -3.54
C TRP A 46 -15.94 -12.77 -4.08
N PHE A 47 -14.82 -12.70 -4.79
CA PHE A 47 -14.28 -13.85 -5.55
C PHE A 47 -13.08 -14.57 -4.88
N ALA A 48 -12.67 -14.20 -3.67
CA ALA A 48 -11.44 -14.74 -3.09
C ALA A 48 -11.69 -15.94 -2.17
N HIS A 49 -11.28 -17.14 -2.58
CA HIS A 49 -11.16 -18.36 -1.75
C HIS A 49 -10.05 -18.23 -0.70
N SER A 50 -10.22 -17.31 0.23
CA SER A 50 -9.24 -16.95 1.28
C SER A 50 -9.91 -17.05 2.66
N LYS A 51 -9.17 -16.79 3.75
CA LYS A 51 -9.71 -16.84 5.12
C LYS A 51 -10.96 -15.95 5.24
N ASP A 52 -12.05 -16.52 5.75
CA ASP A 52 -13.40 -15.91 5.78
C ASP A 52 -14.04 -15.64 4.40
N LYS A 53 -13.56 -16.28 3.32
CA LYS A 53 -13.96 -16.01 1.92
C LYS A 53 -13.73 -14.56 1.49
N LYS A 54 -12.72 -13.88 2.09
CA LYS A 54 -12.40 -12.48 1.84
C LYS A 54 -10.92 -12.27 1.61
N LEU A 55 -10.56 -11.57 0.53
CA LEU A 55 -9.17 -11.22 0.23
C LEU A 55 -8.67 -10.21 1.27
N TRP A 56 -7.52 -10.51 1.87
CA TRP A 56 -6.80 -9.63 2.78
C TRP A 56 -5.64 -9.00 2.03
N LEU A 57 -5.49 -7.68 2.13
CA LEU A 57 -4.39 -6.94 1.53
C LEU A 57 -3.67 -6.13 2.60
N ASP A 58 -2.35 -6.05 2.48
CA ASP A 58 -1.56 -5.08 3.23
C ASP A 58 -1.91 -3.67 2.73
N ARG A 59 -2.18 -2.75 3.65
CA ARG A 59 -2.66 -1.41 3.32
C ARG A 59 -2.05 -0.36 4.24
N LEU A 60 -1.76 0.79 3.65
CA LEU A 60 -1.40 2.02 4.35
C LEU A 60 -2.50 3.06 4.18
N GLU A 61 -2.83 3.75 5.27
CA GLU A 61 -3.59 4.99 5.24
C GLU A 61 -2.61 6.13 5.52
N LEU A 62 -2.45 7.02 4.54
CA LEU A 62 -1.52 8.13 4.59
C LEU A 62 -2.29 9.44 4.69
N ARG A 63 -1.75 10.39 5.44
CA ARG A 63 -2.14 11.79 5.35
C ARG A 63 -1.13 12.54 4.49
N ALA A 64 -1.58 13.03 3.33
CA ALA A 64 -0.79 13.87 2.45
C ALA A 64 -0.56 15.27 3.06
N ASP A 65 0.33 16.06 2.45
CA ASP A 65 0.71 17.38 2.95
C ASP A 65 -0.43 18.41 2.92
N ASP A 66 -1.36 18.25 1.99
CA ASP A 66 -2.58 19.06 1.88
C ASP A 66 -3.70 18.59 2.83
N GLY A 67 -3.46 17.52 3.59
CA GLY A 67 -4.42 16.93 4.51
C GLY A 67 -5.31 15.85 3.91
N GLU A 68 -5.19 15.52 2.62
CA GLU A 68 -5.92 14.41 2.00
C GLU A 68 -5.57 13.08 2.68
N ILE A 69 -6.58 12.21 2.86
CA ILE A 69 -6.39 10.85 3.36
C ILE A 69 -6.34 9.90 2.17
N ILE A 70 -5.16 9.32 1.92
CA ILE A 70 -4.91 8.43 0.79
C ILE A 70 -4.77 7.00 1.30
N VAL A 71 -5.53 6.09 0.71
CA VAL A 71 -5.48 4.66 1.03
C VAL A 71 -4.71 3.92 -0.05
N VAL A 72 -3.59 3.30 0.33
CA VAL A 72 -2.70 2.59 -0.59
C VAL A 72 -2.71 1.10 -0.29
N ASN A 73 -3.15 0.28 -1.26
CA ASN A 73 -3.00 -1.17 -1.18
C ASN A 73 -1.59 -1.55 -1.62
N LEU A 74 -0.89 -2.35 -0.82
CA LEU A 74 0.46 -2.80 -1.11
C LEU A 74 0.42 -4.16 -1.82
N ASP A 75 1.31 -4.32 -2.79
CA ASP A 75 1.53 -5.55 -3.54
C ASP A 75 3.03 -5.73 -3.85
N GLN A 76 3.36 -6.78 -4.59
CA GLN A 76 4.74 -7.12 -4.95
C GLN A 76 5.47 -6.06 -5.80
N PHE A 77 4.76 -5.07 -6.37
CA PHE A 77 5.33 -3.97 -7.13
C PHE A 77 5.23 -2.64 -6.39
N SER A 78 4.98 -2.70 -5.08
CA SER A 78 4.92 -1.57 -4.18
C SER A 78 6.22 -1.50 -3.36
N ARG A 79 6.82 -0.30 -3.30
CA ARG A 79 7.99 -0.02 -2.47
C ARG A 79 7.70 1.14 -1.55
N VAL A 80 7.95 0.95 -0.26
CA VAL A 80 7.76 1.97 0.78
C VAL A 80 9.11 2.41 1.30
N GLU A 81 9.37 3.70 1.25
CA GLU A 81 10.63 4.31 1.69
C GLU A 81 10.33 5.35 2.78
N LYS A 82 11.04 5.29 3.90
CA LYS A 82 10.97 6.30 4.95
C LYS A 82 11.73 7.56 4.52
N LEU A 83 11.17 8.73 4.81
CA LEU A 83 11.73 10.04 4.50
C LEU A 83 12.31 10.72 5.76
#